data_AF-A0A9P1MXG2-F1
#
_entry.id   AF-A0A9P1MXG2-F1
#
_cell.length_a   1.000
_cell.length_b   1.000
_cell.length_c   1.000
_cell.angle_alpha   90.00
_cell.angle_beta   90.00
_cell.angle_gamma   90.00
#
_symmetry.space_group_name_H-M   'P 1'
#
loop_
_entity.id
_entity.type
_entity.pdbx_description
1 polymer ?
#
loop_
_entity_poly.entity_id
_entity_poly.type
_entity_poly.pdbx_seq_one_letter_code
_entity_poly.pdbx_strand_id
1 'polypeptide(L)'
;MTAKIDEELGSFAQNILEVLSKETKESDEKIDKLWTDSEKKELAELFGGKKKKNVPNSGFKHILNLFEIEKSEQGLLLLCRIVDAILWVFASENDRKKEKAIVKFDAIAVFSRILRRRLILRIETASNSNSEIMMNLEIDRILYKLLLNIGLKDARFNLKIRMAGIVQIMCRMFMKFDELLDCFYPLFIRIARSPRSGQMIGRQEGFVKKLTDKIWYLNGLENAENIHLLDKHLQILFFVLKNRRVRVQIIRDSYCRTLLEILEKHLKGCSPKPARRLLSSIFGTTDESTNLAISAHIEVIVTNLAILRLLANNKKARDELISLGTLQICAKKLKSMSDEDGKNGMKSKMMASFFFGAGLIKKNKNFIGG
;
A
#
# COMPACT_ATOMS: atom_id res chain seq x y z
N MET A 1 -20.36 42.90 -6.32
CA MET A 1 -19.08 42.14 -6.30
C MET A 1 -19.31 40.63 -6.26
N THR A 2 -20.33 40.14 -5.55
CA THR A 2 -20.78 38.73 -5.55
C THR A 2 -21.27 38.24 -6.92
N ALA A 3 -22.09 39.02 -7.64
CA ALA A 3 -22.62 38.62 -8.96
C ALA A 3 -21.56 38.36 -10.05
N LYS A 4 -20.43 39.09 -10.00
CA LYS A 4 -19.33 38.92 -10.98
C LYS A 4 -18.47 37.68 -10.68
N ILE A 5 -18.46 37.25 -9.42
CA ILE A 5 -17.83 36.01 -8.99
C ILE A 5 -18.74 34.84 -9.39
N ASP A 6 -20.07 34.98 -9.29
CA ASP A 6 -21.04 33.99 -9.75
C ASP A 6 -21.05 33.80 -11.28
N GLU A 7 -20.81 34.85 -12.07
CA GLU A 7 -20.64 34.75 -13.53
C GLU A 7 -19.33 34.06 -13.96
N GLU A 8 -18.19 34.36 -13.31
CA GLU A 8 -16.92 33.67 -13.58
C GLU A 8 -16.92 32.22 -13.00
N LEU A 9 -17.67 31.97 -11.93
CA LEU A 9 -17.98 30.63 -11.39
C LEU A 9 -18.81 29.81 -12.36
N GLY A 10 -19.82 30.45 -12.97
CA GLY A 10 -20.57 29.93 -14.09
C GLY A 10 -19.60 29.54 -15.20
N SER A 11 -18.79 30.47 -15.70
CA SER A 11 -17.90 30.19 -16.84
C SER A 11 -16.82 29.14 -16.57
N PHE A 12 -16.25 29.02 -15.36
CA PHE A 12 -15.27 27.97 -15.05
C PHE A 12 -15.93 26.60 -14.91
N ALA A 13 -17.04 26.51 -14.17
CA ALA A 13 -17.83 25.28 -14.09
C ALA A 13 -18.40 24.92 -15.47
N GLN A 14 -18.71 25.90 -16.30
CA GLN A 14 -19.25 25.77 -17.66
C GLN A 14 -18.15 25.50 -18.69
N ASN A 15 -16.90 25.87 -18.46
CA ASN A 15 -15.72 25.47 -19.25
C ASN A 15 -15.31 24.04 -18.89
N ILE A 16 -15.32 23.68 -17.60
CA ILE A 16 -15.18 22.30 -17.17
C ILE A 16 -16.36 21.50 -17.74
N LEU A 17 -17.61 21.96 -17.58
CA LEU A 17 -18.80 21.30 -18.13
C LEU A 17 -18.85 21.34 -19.67
N GLU A 18 -18.25 22.30 -20.35
CA GLU A 18 -18.09 22.31 -21.82
C GLU A 18 -17.04 21.31 -22.26
N VAL A 19 -15.93 21.17 -21.52
CA VAL A 19 -14.98 20.08 -21.71
C VAL A 19 -15.70 18.75 -21.47
N LEU A 20 -16.42 18.60 -20.34
CA LEU A 20 -17.22 17.42 -19.99
C LEU A 20 -18.35 17.13 -21.00
N SER A 21 -19.02 18.14 -21.57
CA SER A 21 -20.18 17.98 -22.47
C SER A 21 -19.81 17.90 -23.94
N LYS A 22 -18.73 18.56 -24.40
CA LYS A 22 -18.13 18.30 -25.73
C LYS A 22 -17.52 16.90 -25.76
N GLU A 23 -17.01 16.41 -24.63
CA GLU A 23 -16.50 15.04 -24.52
C GLU A 23 -17.62 13.99 -24.56
N THR A 24 -18.83 14.22 -24.01
CA THR A 24 -19.92 13.21 -23.98
C THR A 24 -20.47 12.72 -25.35
N LYS A 25 -20.16 13.38 -26.47
CA LYS A 25 -20.59 12.94 -27.82
C LYS A 25 -19.47 12.27 -28.63
N GLU A 26 -18.21 12.40 -28.21
CA GLU A 26 -17.04 11.70 -28.76
C GLU A 26 -16.37 10.79 -27.69
N SER A 27 -17.09 10.49 -26.59
CA SER A 27 -16.49 10.17 -25.28
C SER A 27 -15.78 8.84 -25.16
N ASP A 28 -16.21 7.83 -25.90
CA ASP A 28 -15.79 6.48 -25.54
C ASP A 28 -14.35 6.20 -25.99
N GLU A 29 -13.83 6.91 -27.00
CA GLU A 29 -12.46 6.73 -27.50
C GLU A 29 -11.43 7.68 -26.85
N LYS A 30 -11.85 8.82 -26.27
CA LYS A 30 -10.94 9.84 -25.71
C LYS A 30 -10.89 9.87 -24.18
N ILE A 31 -11.92 9.40 -23.48
CA ILE A 31 -11.84 9.16 -22.03
C ILE A 31 -10.74 8.14 -21.72
N ASP A 32 -10.27 7.33 -22.69
CA ASP A 32 -9.14 6.42 -22.51
C ASP A 32 -7.77 7.00 -22.88
N LYS A 33 -7.69 8.23 -23.39
CA LYS A 33 -6.40 8.84 -23.74
C LYS A 33 -5.71 9.39 -22.48
N LEU A 34 -4.51 8.92 -22.21
CA LEU A 34 -3.63 9.50 -21.19
C LEU A 34 -3.29 10.95 -21.59
N TRP A 35 -3.56 11.93 -20.72
CA TRP A 35 -3.15 13.30 -20.95
C TRP A 35 -1.63 13.42 -21.08
N THR A 36 -1.21 14.25 -22.03
CA THR A 36 0.18 14.68 -22.21
C THR A 36 0.62 15.54 -21.04
N ASP A 37 1.94 15.67 -20.84
CA ASP A 37 2.47 16.48 -19.73
C ASP A 37 2.18 17.98 -19.92
N SER A 38 1.96 18.45 -21.15
CA SER A 38 1.52 19.82 -21.42
C SER A 38 0.10 20.07 -20.93
N GLU A 39 -0.84 19.19 -21.28
CA GLU A 39 -2.25 19.28 -20.86
C GLU A 39 -2.38 19.22 -19.33
N LYS A 40 -1.60 18.36 -18.66
CA LYS A 40 -1.57 18.30 -17.20
C LYS A 40 -1.11 19.62 -16.57
N LYS A 41 -0.09 20.27 -17.14
CA LYS A 41 0.44 21.56 -16.65
C LYS A 41 -0.57 22.68 -16.84
N GLU A 42 -1.20 22.78 -18.02
CA GLU A 42 -2.25 23.76 -18.30
C GLU A 42 -3.41 23.62 -17.32
N LEU A 43 -3.89 22.38 -17.08
CA LEU A 43 -4.86 22.10 -16.03
C LEU A 43 -4.35 22.60 -14.68
N ALA A 44 -3.17 22.15 -14.23
CA ALA A 44 -2.61 22.52 -12.93
C ALA A 44 -2.42 24.04 -12.74
N GLU A 45 -2.13 24.79 -13.80
CA GLU A 45 -2.03 26.25 -13.80
C GLU A 45 -3.40 26.91 -13.63
N LEU A 46 -4.43 26.44 -14.34
CA LEU A 46 -5.83 26.86 -14.16
C LEU A 46 -6.30 26.63 -12.70
N PHE A 47 -5.78 25.60 -12.03
CA PHE A 47 -6.11 25.29 -10.64
C PHE A 47 -5.21 25.97 -9.58
N GLY A 48 -3.98 26.34 -9.95
CA GLY A 48 -2.91 26.78 -9.05
C GLY A 48 -2.59 28.28 -9.08
N GLY A 49 -3.39 29.09 -9.79
CA GLY A 49 -3.08 30.49 -10.10
C GLY A 49 -2.71 31.37 -8.89
N LYS A 50 -1.50 31.93 -8.93
CA LYS A 50 -1.18 33.21 -8.27
C LYS A 50 -1.38 34.35 -9.28
N LYS A 51 -1.96 35.46 -8.80
CA LYS A 51 -2.12 36.79 -9.43
C LYS A 51 -3.49 37.12 -10.04
N LYS A 52 -4.57 37.02 -9.24
CA LYS A 52 -5.55 38.13 -9.15
C LYS A 52 -5.82 38.39 -7.67
N LYS A 53 -5.61 39.64 -7.24
CA LYS A 53 -5.43 40.06 -5.83
C LYS A 53 -6.60 39.79 -4.87
N ASN A 54 -7.70 39.15 -5.27
CA ASN A 54 -8.91 39.02 -4.43
C ASN A 54 -9.68 37.69 -4.59
N VAL A 55 -9.07 36.58 -5.01
CA VAL A 55 -9.77 35.28 -5.07
C VAL A 55 -9.21 34.29 -4.04
N PRO A 56 -9.73 34.25 -2.81
CA PRO A 56 -9.46 33.17 -1.88
C PRO A 56 -10.57 32.11 -2.01
N ASN A 57 -10.55 31.26 -3.05
CA ASN A 57 -11.32 29.99 -3.09
C ASN A 57 -10.85 29.14 -4.28
N SER A 58 -9.74 28.42 -4.10
CA SER A 58 -9.02 27.64 -5.13
C SER A 58 -9.93 26.71 -5.95
N GLY A 59 -9.71 26.61 -7.26
CA GLY A 59 -10.41 25.67 -8.16
C GLY A 59 -10.46 24.21 -7.67
N PHE A 60 -9.48 23.80 -6.85
CA PHE A 60 -9.49 22.48 -6.21
C PHE A 60 -10.70 22.23 -5.29
N LYS A 61 -11.14 23.23 -4.52
CA LYS A 61 -12.35 23.12 -3.68
C LYS A 61 -13.62 22.94 -4.52
N HIS A 62 -13.67 23.55 -5.69
CA HIS A 62 -14.78 23.40 -6.63
C HIS A 62 -14.82 21.98 -7.21
N ILE A 63 -13.68 21.42 -7.62
CA ILE A 63 -13.60 20.00 -8.03
C ILE A 63 -14.11 19.08 -6.92
N LEU A 64 -13.68 19.31 -5.67
CA LEU A 64 -14.16 18.52 -4.54
C LEU A 64 -15.67 18.64 -4.31
N ASN A 65 -16.29 19.77 -4.63
CA ASN A 65 -17.74 19.91 -4.60
C ASN A 65 -18.42 19.16 -5.75
N LEU A 66 -17.83 19.14 -6.96
CA LEU A 66 -18.36 18.37 -8.10
C LEU A 66 -18.43 16.88 -7.79
N PHE A 67 -17.43 16.35 -7.07
CA PHE A 67 -17.41 14.98 -6.57
C PHE A 67 -18.62 14.58 -5.69
N GLU A 68 -19.26 15.56 -5.04
CA GLU A 68 -20.45 15.32 -4.21
C GLU A 68 -21.75 15.32 -5.00
N ILE A 69 -21.76 16.00 -6.15
CA ILE A 69 -22.93 16.18 -7.01
C ILE A 69 -22.96 15.09 -8.09
N GLU A 70 -21.78 14.68 -8.57
CA GLU A 70 -21.62 13.70 -9.64
C GLU A 70 -22.08 12.30 -9.20
N LYS A 71 -22.93 11.70 -10.03
CA LYS A 71 -23.52 10.37 -9.76
C LYS A 71 -23.17 9.34 -10.82
N SER A 72 -22.67 9.77 -11.99
CA SER A 72 -22.26 8.89 -13.08
C SER A 72 -20.86 8.32 -12.86
N GLU A 73 -20.62 7.07 -13.28
CA GLU A 73 -19.28 6.46 -13.25
C GLU A 73 -18.29 7.23 -14.14
N GLN A 74 -18.72 7.66 -15.32
CA GLN A 74 -17.89 8.39 -16.27
C GLN A 74 -17.44 9.74 -15.71
N GLY A 75 -18.38 10.53 -15.14
CA GLY A 75 -18.05 11.81 -14.52
C GLY A 75 -17.11 11.62 -13.31
N LEU A 76 -17.35 10.61 -12.47
CA LEU A 76 -16.46 10.31 -11.35
C LEU A 76 -15.05 9.90 -11.80
N LEU A 77 -14.93 9.10 -12.87
CA LEU A 77 -13.64 8.71 -13.44
C LEU A 77 -12.88 9.94 -13.92
N LEU A 78 -13.55 10.83 -14.66
CA LEU A 78 -12.94 12.03 -15.19
C LEU A 78 -12.48 12.97 -14.07
N LEU A 79 -13.32 13.22 -13.06
CA LEU A 79 -12.93 13.99 -11.88
C LEU A 79 -11.73 13.37 -11.15
N CYS A 80 -11.67 12.03 -11.03
CA CYS A 80 -10.52 11.33 -10.44
C CYS A 80 -9.24 11.57 -11.25
N ARG A 81 -9.30 11.48 -12.58
CA ARG A 81 -8.17 11.74 -13.48
C ARG A 81 -7.70 13.18 -13.41
N ILE A 82 -8.62 14.16 -13.37
CA ILE A 82 -8.33 15.59 -13.18
C ILE A 82 -7.49 15.78 -11.91
N VAL A 83 -7.95 15.23 -10.79
CA VAL A 83 -7.23 15.37 -9.52
C VAL A 83 -5.88 14.67 -9.54
N ASP A 84 -5.77 13.49 -10.13
CA ASP A 84 -4.51 12.75 -10.21
C ASP A 84 -3.46 13.51 -11.04
N ALA A 85 -3.87 14.11 -12.16
CA ALA A 85 -3.02 14.96 -12.99
C ALA A 85 -2.53 16.20 -12.26
N ILE A 86 -3.44 16.92 -11.58
CA ILE A 86 -3.09 18.13 -10.80
C ILE A 86 -2.05 17.77 -9.72
N LEU A 87 -2.28 16.69 -8.99
CA LEU A 87 -1.36 16.23 -7.95
C LEU A 87 -0.02 15.79 -8.51
N TRP A 88 -0.01 15.14 -9.68
CA TRP A 88 1.20 14.75 -10.36
C TRP A 88 2.06 15.98 -10.72
N VAL A 89 1.47 17.04 -11.28
CA VAL A 89 2.19 18.28 -11.59
C VAL A 89 2.75 18.91 -10.33
N PHE A 90 1.92 19.08 -9.28
CA PHE A 90 2.37 19.69 -8.03
C PHE A 90 3.52 18.92 -7.38
N ALA A 91 3.51 17.59 -7.49
CA ALA A 91 4.59 16.74 -7.02
C ALA A 91 5.86 16.89 -7.88
N SER A 92 5.73 16.92 -9.21
CA SER A 92 6.86 17.09 -10.13
C SER A 92 7.55 18.45 -9.99
N GLU A 93 6.79 19.49 -9.68
CA GLU A 93 7.30 20.84 -9.42
C GLU A 93 7.79 21.02 -7.97
N ASN A 94 7.62 19.99 -7.13
CA ASN A 94 7.91 20.03 -5.69
C ASN A 94 7.23 21.22 -4.98
N ASP A 95 6.02 21.60 -5.42
CA ASP A 95 5.28 22.74 -4.87
C ASP A 95 4.55 22.34 -3.58
N ARG A 96 5.32 22.22 -2.49
CA ARG A 96 4.82 21.87 -1.15
C ARG A 96 3.71 22.80 -0.65
N LYS A 97 3.58 24.03 -1.17
CA LYS A 97 2.53 24.97 -0.75
C LYS A 97 1.18 24.55 -1.34
N LYS A 98 1.14 24.26 -2.65
CA LYS A 98 -0.07 23.76 -3.32
C LYS A 98 -0.48 22.39 -2.79
N GLU A 99 0.48 21.50 -2.55
CA GLU A 99 0.22 20.20 -1.95
C GLU A 99 -0.38 20.29 -0.53
N LYS A 100 0.11 21.21 0.31
CA LYS A 100 -0.48 21.48 1.63
C LYS A 100 -1.87 22.10 1.53
N ALA A 101 -2.15 22.89 0.49
CA ALA A 101 -3.47 23.48 0.28
C ALA A 101 -4.52 22.38 0.04
N ILE A 102 -4.20 21.35 -0.75
CA ILE A 102 -5.08 20.19 -0.98
C ILE A 102 -5.49 19.51 0.33
N VAL A 103 -4.55 19.33 1.25
CA VAL A 103 -4.83 18.78 2.58
C VAL A 103 -5.80 19.66 3.38
N LYS A 104 -5.71 20.99 3.22
CA LYS A 104 -6.59 21.95 3.91
C LYS A 104 -8.03 21.92 3.39
N PHE A 105 -8.25 21.55 2.13
CA PHE A 105 -9.60 21.46 1.54
C PHE A 105 -10.35 20.16 1.89
N ASP A 106 -9.79 19.35 2.80
CA ASP A 106 -10.39 18.12 3.30
C ASP A 106 -10.70 17.07 2.21
N ALA A 107 -9.86 17.02 1.17
CA ALA A 107 -9.94 16.06 0.07
C ALA A 107 -10.06 14.59 0.54
N ILE A 108 -9.39 14.24 1.64
CA ILE A 108 -9.46 12.90 2.23
C ILE A 108 -10.90 12.55 2.63
N ALA A 109 -11.68 13.49 3.17
CA ALA A 109 -13.06 13.24 3.58
C ALA A 109 -13.96 12.97 2.36
N VAL A 110 -13.81 13.79 1.31
CA VAL A 110 -14.54 13.63 0.03
C VAL A 110 -14.22 12.28 -0.62
N PHE A 111 -12.94 11.99 -0.86
CA PHE A 111 -12.52 10.73 -1.47
C PHE A 111 -12.86 9.52 -0.63
N SER A 112 -12.82 9.62 0.70
CA SER A 112 -13.25 8.54 1.58
C SER A 112 -14.75 8.28 1.49
N ARG A 113 -15.60 9.29 1.31
CA ARG A 113 -17.04 9.09 1.15
C ARG A 113 -17.37 8.39 -0.17
N ILE A 114 -16.74 8.80 -1.26
CA ILE A 114 -16.90 8.18 -2.57
C ILE A 114 -16.41 6.73 -2.53
N LEU A 115 -15.17 6.52 -2.08
CA LEU A 115 -14.60 5.18 -1.97
C LEU A 115 -15.46 4.28 -1.08
N ARG A 116 -15.93 4.78 0.06
CA ARG A 116 -16.84 4.04 0.95
C ARG A 116 -18.10 3.58 0.21
N ARG A 117 -18.78 4.48 -0.50
CA ARG A 117 -19.99 4.16 -1.26
C ARG A 117 -19.70 3.08 -2.30
N ARG A 118 -18.63 3.25 -3.09
CA ARG A 118 -18.22 2.30 -4.14
C ARG A 118 -17.91 0.91 -3.57
N LEU A 119 -17.12 0.84 -2.50
CA LEU A 119 -16.75 -0.44 -1.91
C LEU A 119 -17.93 -1.17 -1.26
N ILE A 120 -18.89 -0.44 -0.69
CA ILE A 120 -20.14 -1.04 -0.18
C ILE A 120 -20.92 -1.65 -1.35
N LEU A 121 -21.12 -0.88 -2.42
CA LEU A 121 -21.79 -1.37 -3.63
C LEU A 121 -21.07 -2.60 -4.19
N ARG A 122 -19.72 -2.61 -4.24
CA ARG A 122 -18.94 -3.79 -4.67
C ARG A 122 -19.23 -5.03 -3.84
N ILE A 123 -19.29 -4.85 -2.52
CA ILE A 123 -19.56 -5.95 -1.60
C ILE A 123 -21.00 -6.43 -1.82
N GLU A 124 -21.97 -5.54 -1.99
CA GLU A 124 -23.38 -5.91 -2.16
C GLU A 124 -23.64 -6.58 -3.51
N THR A 125 -23.08 -6.07 -4.61
CA THR A 125 -23.22 -6.65 -5.96
C THR A 125 -22.60 -8.04 -6.02
N ALA A 126 -21.44 -8.25 -5.40
CA ALA A 126 -20.84 -9.57 -5.30
C ALA A 126 -21.65 -10.57 -4.45
N SER A 127 -22.65 -10.14 -3.67
CA SER A 127 -23.59 -11.06 -2.98
C SER A 127 -24.78 -11.42 -3.86
N ASN A 128 -25.11 -10.59 -4.84
CA ASN A 128 -26.31 -10.70 -5.64
C ASN A 128 -25.93 -11.15 -7.06
N SER A 129 -26.01 -12.45 -7.32
CA SER A 129 -25.66 -13.08 -8.61
C SER A 129 -26.45 -12.55 -9.82
N ASN A 130 -27.47 -11.71 -9.61
CA ASN A 130 -28.36 -11.17 -10.64
C ASN A 130 -28.13 -9.68 -10.95
N SER A 131 -27.06 -9.06 -10.42
CA SER A 131 -26.80 -7.62 -10.64
C SER A 131 -25.65 -7.39 -11.61
N GLU A 132 -25.94 -7.00 -12.84
CA GLU A 132 -24.98 -6.54 -13.85
C GLU A 132 -24.52 -5.08 -13.61
N ILE A 133 -24.26 -4.70 -12.35
CA ILE A 133 -23.64 -3.39 -12.09
C ILE A 133 -22.15 -3.52 -12.42
N MET A 134 -21.78 -3.23 -13.67
CA MET A 134 -20.39 -3.05 -14.08
C MET A 134 -19.83 -1.81 -13.40
N MET A 135 -19.10 -2.00 -12.31
CA MET A 135 -18.37 -0.92 -11.65
C MET A 135 -17.02 -0.69 -12.30
N ASN A 136 -16.68 0.57 -12.54
CA ASN A 136 -15.39 0.92 -13.12
C ASN A 136 -14.28 0.81 -12.05
N LEU A 137 -13.44 -0.22 -12.17
CA LEU A 137 -12.35 -0.49 -11.22
C LEU A 137 -11.21 0.54 -11.29
N GLU A 138 -11.10 1.30 -12.39
CA GLU A 138 -10.09 2.35 -12.53
C GLU A 138 -10.36 3.52 -11.56
N ILE A 139 -11.62 3.79 -11.26
CA ILE A 139 -12.00 4.79 -10.25
C ILE A 139 -11.46 4.37 -8.88
N ASP A 140 -11.62 3.09 -8.51
CA ASP A 140 -11.08 2.57 -7.24
C ASP A 140 -9.55 2.67 -7.22
N ARG A 141 -8.88 2.34 -8.34
CA ARG A 141 -7.43 2.44 -8.47
C ARG A 141 -6.92 3.87 -8.23
N ILE A 142 -7.54 4.85 -8.89
CA ILE A 142 -7.18 6.25 -8.73
C ILE A 142 -7.49 6.72 -7.30
N LEU A 143 -8.68 6.41 -6.75
CA LEU A 143 -9.04 6.81 -5.38
C LEU A 143 -8.07 6.26 -4.33
N TYR A 144 -7.63 5.00 -4.44
CA TYR A 144 -6.63 4.43 -3.54
C TYR A 144 -5.30 5.18 -3.63
N LYS A 145 -4.83 5.47 -4.85
CA LYS A 145 -3.61 6.25 -5.12
C LYS A 145 -3.72 7.67 -4.55
N LEU A 146 -4.83 8.36 -4.80
CA LEU A 146 -5.09 9.73 -4.31
C LEU A 146 -5.09 9.79 -2.79
N LEU A 147 -5.81 8.88 -2.12
CA LEU A 147 -5.84 8.80 -0.66
C LEU A 147 -4.46 8.51 -0.08
N LEU A 148 -3.68 7.63 -0.72
CA LEU A 148 -2.32 7.33 -0.30
C LEU A 148 -1.41 8.56 -0.42
N ASN A 149 -1.43 9.22 -1.59
CA ASN A 149 -0.56 10.35 -1.92
C ASN A 149 -0.86 11.60 -1.08
N ILE A 150 -2.13 11.97 -0.93
CA ILE A 150 -2.54 13.07 -0.05
C ILE A 150 -2.31 12.69 1.40
N GLY A 151 -2.62 11.44 1.75
CA GLY A 151 -2.45 10.91 3.10
C GLY A 151 -1.03 10.98 3.61
N LEU A 152 -0.01 10.85 2.74
CA LEU A 152 1.41 11.04 3.08
C LEU A 152 1.71 12.42 3.67
N LYS A 153 0.88 13.42 3.36
CA LYS A 153 1.06 14.83 3.72
C LYS A 153 0.13 15.28 4.85
N ASP A 154 -0.87 14.48 5.23
CA ASP A 154 -1.83 14.78 6.30
C ASP A 154 -1.54 13.95 7.56
N ALA A 155 -1.13 14.63 8.64
CA ALA A 155 -0.91 14.01 9.94
C ALA A 155 -2.18 13.36 10.54
N ARG A 156 -3.36 13.84 10.14
CA ARG A 156 -4.67 13.34 10.60
C ARG A 156 -5.27 12.29 9.67
N PHE A 157 -4.56 11.85 8.63
CA PHE A 157 -5.04 10.86 7.66
C PHE A 157 -5.70 9.64 8.33
N ASN A 158 -5.01 9.00 9.27
CA ASN A 158 -5.53 7.81 9.97
C ASN A 158 -6.75 8.09 10.84
N LEU A 159 -6.95 9.32 11.31
CA LEU A 159 -8.17 9.70 12.03
C LEU A 159 -9.33 9.82 11.06
N LYS A 160 -9.14 10.56 9.95
CA LYS A 160 -10.17 10.77 8.92
C LYS A 160 -10.64 9.46 8.30
N ILE A 161 -9.72 8.58 7.92
CA ILE A 161 -10.02 7.25 7.38
C ILE A 161 -10.87 6.41 8.36
N ARG A 162 -10.55 6.46 9.66
CA ARG A 162 -11.31 5.74 10.68
C ARG A 162 -12.70 6.34 10.88
N MET A 163 -12.82 7.67 10.96
CA MET A 163 -14.10 8.35 11.08
C MET A 163 -14.99 8.13 9.85
N ALA A 164 -14.39 8.04 8.67
CA ALA A 164 -15.10 7.69 7.44
C ALA A 164 -15.54 6.22 7.36
N GLY A 165 -15.16 5.35 8.31
CA GLY A 165 -15.54 3.94 8.33
C GLY A 165 -14.84 3.07 7.28
N ILE A 166 -13.82 3.59 6.60
CA ILE A 166 -13.11 2.90 5.51
C ILE A 166 -12.41 1.62 6.02
N VAL A 167 -11.87 1.63 7.23
CA VAL A 167 -11.15 0.47 7.79
C VAL A 167 -12.02 -0.78 7.82
N GLN A 168 -13.27 -0.67 8.30
CA GLN A 168 -14.19 -1.80 8.39
C GLN A 168 -14.57 -2.32 7.00
N ILE A 169 -14.80 -1.41 6.05
CA ILE A 169 -15.17 -1.77 4.68
C ILE A 169 -14.02 -2.48 3.97
N MET A 170 -12.79 -1.99 4.11
CA MET A 170 -11.61 -2.65 3.55
C MET A 170 -11.37 -4.03 4.17
N CYS A 171 -11.65 -4.22 5.46
CA CYS A 171 -11.63 -5.55 6.07
C CYS A 171 -12.68 -6.48 5.45
N ARG A 172 -13.91 -5.99 5.25
CA ARG A 172 -14.97 -6.76 4.57
C ARG A 172 -14.58 -7.12 3.13
N MET A 173 -13.99 -6.19 2.38
CA MET A 173 -13.41 -6.45 1.06
C MET A 173 -12.39 -7.60 1.11
N PHE A 174 -11.43 -7.52 2.03
CA PHE A 174 -10.41 -8.55 2.21
C PHE A 174 -10.99 -9.92 2.58
N MET A 175 -12.05 -9.93 3.41
CA MET A 175 -12.74 -11.15 3.81
C MET A 175 -13.57 -11.75 2.69
N LYS A 176 -14.16 -10.92 1.82
CA LYS A 176 -15.08 -11.37 0.78
C LYS A 176 -14.37 -11.78 -0.51
N PHE A 177 -13.33 -11.05 -0.90
CA PHE A 177 -12.64 -11.28 -2.18
C PHE A 177 -11.30 -12.00 -1.95
N ASP A 178 -11.00 -12.95 -2.81
CA ASP A 178 -9.70 -13.63 -2.80
C ASP A 178 -8.65 -12.80 -3.52
N GLU A 179 -9.02 -12.21 -4.65
CA GLU A 179 -8.23 -11.24 -5.39
C GLU A 179 -8.71 -9.82 -5.16
N LEU A 180 -7.77 -8.92 -4.88
CA LEU A 180 -7.99 -7.50 -4.67
C LEU A 180 -7.08 -6.72 -5.62
N LEU A 181 -7.48 -5.51 -5.97
CA LEU A 181 -6.67 -4.60 -6.79
C LEU A 181 -5.31 -4.36 -6.11
N ASP A 182 -4.21 -4.39 -6.86
CA ASP A 182 -2.86 -4.24 -6.27
C ASP A 182 -2.68 -2.95 -5.47
N CYS A 183 -3.30 -1.86 -5.93
CA CYS A 183 -3.31 -0.55 -5.26
C CYS A 183 -4.09 -0.53 -3.93
N PHE A 184 -4.90 -1.56 -3.62
CA PHE A 184 -5.53 -1.74 -2.31
C PHE A 184 -4.48 -1.89 -1.21
N TYR A 185 -3.46 -2.72 -1.44
CA TYR A 185 -2.53 -3.14 -0.39
C TYR A 185 -1.67 -2.00 0.15
N PRO A 186 -1.04 -1.12 -0.66
CA PRO A 186 -0.29 0.01 -0.15
C PRO A 186 -1.11 0.93 0.77
N LEU A 187 -2.36 1.22 0.40
CA LEU A 187 -3.26 2.02 1.24
C LEU A 187 -3.64 1.27 2.52
N PHE A 188 -4.00 0.00 2.41
CA PHE A 188 -4.43 -0.80 3.56
C PHE A 188 -3.29 -1.00 4.57
N ILE A 189 -2.07 -1.25 4.09
CA ILE A 189 -0.84 -1.29 4.90
C ILE A 189 -0.64 0.06 5.60
N ARG A 190 -0.74 1.18 4.88
CA ARG A 190 -0.61 2.53 5.47
C ARG A 190 -1.61 2.74 6.62
N ILE A 191 -2.86 2.33 6.43
CA ILE A 191 -3.92 2.39 7.44
C ILE A 191 -3.56 1.51 8.63
N ALA A 192 -3.15 0.26 8.39
CA ALA A 192 -2.78 -0.70 9.43
C ALA A 192 -1.62 -0.21 10.30
N ARG A 193 -0.70 0.62 9.77
CA ARG A 193 0.42 1.19 10.55
C ARG A 193 -0.03 1.93 11.80
N SER A 194 -1.22 2.55 11.78
CA SER A 194 -1.78 3.21 12.96
C SER A 194 -2.17 2.16 14.01
N PRO A 195 -1.68 2.26 15.26
CA PRO A 195 -2.01 1.28 16.31
C PRO A 195 -3.52 1.08 16.49
N ARG A 196 -4.32 2.15 16.38
CA ARG A 196 -5.78 2.07 16.55
C ARG A 196 -6.45 1.39 15.37
N SER A 197 -6.02 1.66 14.13
CA SER A 197 -6.52 0.95 12.95
C SER A 197 -6.11 -0.52 12.96
N GLY A 198 -4.84 -0.84 13.26
CA GLY A 198 -4.36 -2.21 13.38
C GLY A 198 -5.11 -3.01 14.46
N GLN A 199 -5.46 -2.36 15.57
CA GLN A 199 -6.35 -2.97 16.58
C GLN A 199 -7.75 -3.25 16.04
N MET A 200 -8.35 -2.32 15.28
CA MET A 200 -9.67 -2.51 14.68
C MET A 200 -9.68 -3.64 13.65
N ILE A 201 -8.66 -3.72 12.81
CA ILE A 201 -8.45 -4.78 11.82
C ILE A 201 -8.31 -6.13 12.52
N GLY A 202 -7.43 -6.22 13.52
CA GLY A 202 -7.19 -7.45 14.27
C GLY A 202 -8.36 -7.94 15.13
N ARG A 203 -9.40 -7.11 15.34
CA ARG A 203 -10.63 -7.50 16.04
C ARG A 203 -11.73 -7.95 15.08
N GLN A 204 -11.54 -7.82 13.77
CA GLN A 204 -12.51 -8.34 12.80
C GLN A 204 -12.48 -9.86 12.85
N GLU A 205 -13.65 -10.44 13.01
CA GLU A 205 -13.83 -11.88 13.08
C GLU A 205 -13.33 -12.55 11.79
N GLY A 206 -12.63 -13.66 11.93
CA GLY A 206 -12.06 -14.41 10.80
C GLY A 206 -10.88 -13.73 10.08
N PHE A 207 -10.64 -12.42 10.27
CA PHE A 207 -9.63 -11.67 9.51
C PHE A 207 -8.22 -12.24 9.65
N VAL A 208 -7.80 -12.48 10.90
CA VAL A 208 -6.46 -13.00 11.18
C VAL A 208 -6.27 -14.39 10.57
N LYS A 209 -7.29 -15.25 10.68
CA LYS A 209 -7.28 -16.59 10.10
C LYS A 209 -7.19 -16.54 8.57
N LYS A 210 -8.06 -15.76 7.90
CA LYS A 210 -8.01 -15.60 6.44
C LYS A 210 -6.66 -15.03 5.98
N LEU A 211 -6.09 -14.08 6.74
CA LEU A 211 -4.78 -13.52 6.45
C LEU A 211 -3.66 -14.57 6.54
N THR A 212 -3.64 -15.39 7.60
CA THR A 212 -2.64 -16.46 7.74
C THR A 212 -2.79 -17.55 6.68
N ASP A 213 -4.03 -17.87 6.28
CA ASP A 213 -4.33 -18.83 5.22
C ASP A 213 -3.83 -18.31 3.86
N LYS A 214 -4.07 -17.02 3.55
CA LYS A 214 -3.53 -16.38 2.33
C LYS A 214 -2.00 -16.34 2.33
N ILE A 215 -1.37 -16.07 3.47
CA ILE A 215 0.10 -16.11 3.60
C ILE A 215 0.63 -17.51 3.30
N TRP A 216 -0.01 -18.55 3.86
CA TRP A 216 0.37 -19.94 3.60
C TRP A 216 0.23 -20.30 2.12
N TYR A 217 -0.91 -19.97 1.52
CA TYR A 217 -1.17 -20.18 0.09
C TYR A 217 -0.13 -19.50 -0.80
N LEU A 218 0.11 -18.20 -0.58
CA LEU A 218 1.07 -17.42 -1.38
C LEU A 218 2.51 -17.91 -1.21
N ASN A 219 2.87 -18.41 -0.02
CA ASN A 219 4.16 -19.04 0.20
C ASN A 219 4.34 -20.33 -0.63
N GLY A 220 3.27 -20.98 -1.07
CA GLY A 220 3.33 -22.12 -2.00
C GLY A 220 3.70 -21.72 -3.44
N LEU A 221 3.52 -20.45 -3.82
CA LEU A 221 3.71 -19.95 -5.18
C LEU A 221 5.11 -19.35 -5.34
N GLU A 222 5.71 -19.48 -6.54
CA GLU A 222 7.13 -19.11 -6.78
C GLU A 222 7.34 -17.92 -7.73
N ASN A 223 6.30 -17.41 -8.39
CA ASN A 223 6.38 -16.24 -9.26
C ASN A 223 6.60 -14.94 -8.45
N ALA A 224 7.35 -14.00 -9.03
CA ALA A 224 7.75 -12.76 -8.38
C ALA A 224 6.56 -11.90 -7.90
N GLU A 225 5.47 -11.86 -8.67
CA GLU A 225 4.24 -11.15 -8.31
C GLU A 225 3.63 -11.69 -7.01
N ASN A 226 3.54 -13.01 -6.86
CA ASN A 226 3.01 -13.61 -5.63
C ASN A 226 3.97 -13.45 -4.45
N ILE A 227 5.28 -13.37 -4.68
CA ILE A 227 6.25 -13.04 -3.63
C ILE A 227 6.05 -11.60 -3.14
N HIS A 228 5.83 -10.64 -4.04
CA HIS A 228 5.50 -9.27 -3.65
C HIS A 228 4.17 -9.20 -2.91
N LEU A 229 3.17 -9.95 -3.36
CA LEU A 229 1.87 -10.02 -2.69
C LEU A 229 1.98 -10.65 -1.29
N LEU A 230 2.81 -11.68 -1.14
CA LEU A 230 3.14 -12.30 0.14
C LEU A 230 3.75 -11.28 1.11
N ASP A 231 4.72 -10.46 0.66
CA ASP A 231 5.26 -9.37 1.47
C ASP A 231 4.15 -8.42 1.95
N LYS A 232 3.20 -8.03 1.07
CA LYS A 232 2.10 -7.15 1.48
C LYS A 232 1.22 -7.77 2.57
N HIS A 233 0.94 -9.07 2.49
CA HIS A 233 0.18 -9.78 3.52
C HIS A 233 0.97 -9.88 4.84
N LEU A 234 2.27 -10.16 4.77
CA LEU A 234 3.15 -10.17 5.94
C LEU A 234 3.24 -8.77 6.60
N GLN A 235 3.29 -7.69 5.82
CA GLN A 235 3.27 -6.33 6.36
C GLN A 235 1.97 -6.05 7.13
N ILE A 236 0.81 -6.45 6.58
CA ILE A 236 -0.48 -6.34 7.28
C ILE A 236 -0.43 -7.13 8.59
N LEU A 237 0.04 -8.39 8.54
CA LEU A 237 0.16 -9.25 9.72
C LEU A 237 1.04 -8.60 10.79
N PHE A 238 2.20 -8.06 10.42
CA PHE A 238 3.10 -7.36 11.33
C PHE A 238 2.40 -6.22 12.08
N PHE A 239 1.63 -5.38 11.38
CA PHE A 239 0.94 -4.27 12.01
C PHE A 239 -0.22 -4.71 12.91
N VAL A 240 -0.95 -5.74 12.51
CA VAL A 240 -2.05 -6.32 13.30
C VAL A 240 -1.52 -7.00 14.57
N LEU A 241 -0.36 -7.67 14.51
CA LEU A 241 0.31 -8.33 15.65
C LEU A 241 0.81 -7.36 16.73
N LYS A 242 0.87 -6.05 16.45
CA LYS A 242 1.09 -5.04 17.49
C LYS A 242 -0.02 -5.08 18.55
N ASN A 243 -1.22 -5.55 18.20
CA ASN A 243 -2.27 -5.86 19.15
C ASN A 243 -1.94 -7.14 19.94
N ARG A 244 -1.81 -7.02 21.27
CA ARG A 244 -1.50 -8.14 22.17
C ARG A 244 -2.48 -9.31 22.05
N ARG A 245 -3.79 -9.06 21.85
CA ARG A 245 -4.80 -10.13 21.76
C ARG A 245 -4.55 -11.00 20.53
N VAL A 246 -4.34 -10.39 19.37
CA VAL A 246 -4.02 -11.11 18.13
C VAL A 246 -2.69 -11.83 18.25
N ARG A 247 -1.68 -11.19 18.86
CA ARG A 247 -0.39 -11.83 19.10
C ARG A 247 -0.51 -13.11 19.91
N VAL A 248 -1.28 -13.08 21.00
CA VAL A 248 -1.52 -14.27 21.84
C VAL A 248 -2.28 -15.35 21.06
N GLN A 249 -3.24 -14.99 20.22
CA GLN A 249 -3.95 -15.92 19.35
C GLN A 249 -2.98 -16.63 18.39
N ILE A 250 -2.19 -15.88 17.63
CA ILE A 250 -1.19 -16.42 16.69
C ILE A 250 -0.16 -17.35 17.37
N ILE A 251 0.22 -17.04 18.61
CA ILE A 251 1.12 -17.91 19.41
C ILE A 251 0.41 -19.18 19.91
N ARG A 252 -0.91 -19.13 20.15
CA ARG A 252 -1.69 -20.33 20.50
C ARG A 252 -1.84 -21.25 19.29
N ASP A 253 -1.97 -20.66 18.10
CA ASP A 253 -2.12 -21.37 16.83
C ASP A 253 -0.78 -21.91 16.28
N SER A 254 0.33 -21.79 17.04
CA SER A 254 1.68 -22.27 16.67
C SER A 254 2.19 -21.80 15.30
N TYR A 255 1.79 -20.59 14.90
CA TYR A 255 2.16 -20.01 13.61
C TYR A 255 3.66 -19.65 13.50
N CYS A 256 4.42 -19.71 14.61
CA CYS A 256 5.87 -19.54 14.62
C CYS A 256 6.58 -20.50 13.65
N ARG A 257 6.10 -21.75 13.56
CA ARG A 257 6.64 -22.76 12.64
C ARG A 257 6.48 -22.33 11.17
N THR A 258 5.27 -21.93 10.79
CA THR A 258 4.97 -21.44 9.43
C THR A 258 5.85 -20.25 9.06
N LEU A 259 6.05 -19.31 9.98
CA LEU A 259 6.93 -18.16 9.74
C LEU A 259 8.40 -18.58 9.54
N LEU A 260 8.88 -19.61 10.25
CA LEU A 260 10.22 -20.15 10.02
C LEU A 260 10.35 -20.87 8.67
N GLU A 261 9.35 -21.65 8.27
CA GLU A 261 9.33 -22.30 6.95
C GLU A 261 9.39 -21.27 5.82
N ILE A 262 8.61 -20.18 5.92
CA ILE A 262 8.67 -19.04 5.00
C ILE A 262 10.08 -18.44 5.00
N LEU A 263 10.66 -18.21 6.18
CA LEU A 263 12.00 -17.63 6.29
C LEU A 263 13.05 -18.50 5.59
N GLU A 264 13.05 -19.80 5.85
CA GLU A 264 13.98 -20.74 5.22
C GLU A 264 13.84 -20.78 3.70
N LYS A 265 12.60 -20.85 3.19
CA LYS A 265 12.34 -20.86 1.74
C LYS A 265 12.93 -19.62 1.08
N HIS A 266 12.65 -18.43 1.61
CA HIS A 266 13.10 -17.19 0.99
C HIS A 266 14.60 -16.93 1.18
N LEU A 267 15.21 -17.40 2.28
CA LEU A 267 16.67 -17.41 2.44
C LEU A 267 17.37 -18.32 1.40
N LYS A 268 16.76 -19.46 1.03
CA LYS A 268 17.25 -20.30 -0.07
C LYS A 268 17.10 -19.60 -1.42
N GLY A 269 15.96 -18.94 -1.65
CA GLY A 269 15.71 -18.16 -2.88
C GLY A 269 16.72 -17.03 -3.13
N CYS A 270 17.25 -16.42 -2.08
CA CYS A 270 18.33 -15.42 -2.14
C CYS A 270 19.74 -15.99 -2.38
N SER A 271 19.91 -17.31 -2.41
CA SER A 271 21.23 -17.92 -2.60
C SER A 271 21.56 -17.99 -4.10
N PRO A 272 22.64 -17.37 -4.57
CA PRO A 272 23.06 -17.52 -5.95
C PRO A 272 23.50 -18.97 -6.17
N LYS A 273 22.81 -19.71 -7.04
CA LYS A 273 23.33 -20.99 -7.53
C LYS A 273 24.69 -20.72 -8.21
N PRO A 274 25.73 -21.55 -7.99
CA PRO A 274 27.03 -21.40 -8.66
C PRO A 274 26.92 -21.26 -10.18
N ALA A 275 25.98 -21.98 -10.80
CA ALA A 275 25.68 -21.89 -12.23
C ALA A 275 25.17 -20.50 -12.68
N ARG A 276 24.43 -19.76 -11.84
CA ARG A 276 23.94 -18.41 -12.18
C ARG A 276 25.07 -17.38 -12.20
N ARG A 277 26.05 -17.52 -11.31
CA ARG A 277 27.26 -16.66 -11.30
C ARG A 277 28.11 -16.89 -12.55
N LEU A 278 28.31 -18.15 -12.91
CA LEU A 278 29.07 -18.53 -14.11
C LEU A 278 28.40 -17.95 -15.37
N LEU A 279 27.08 -18.06 -15.48
CA LEU A 279 26.34 -17.50 -16.62
C LEU A 279 26.38 -15.96 -16.61
N SER A 280 26.21 -15.29 -15.47
CA SER A 280 26.32 -13.82 -15.40
C SER A 280 27.73 -13.30 -15.71
N SER A 281 28.78 -14.04 -15.34
CA SER A 281 30.16 -13.66 -15.63
C SER A 281 30.57 -13.96 -17.07
N ILE A 282 29.96 -14.97 -17.70
CA ILE A 282 30.24 -15.36 -19.09
C ILE A 282 29.43 -14.49 -20.07
N PHE A 283 28.18 -14.14 -19.75
CA PHE A 283 27.27 -13.47 -20.68
C PHE A 283 27.04 -11.98 -20.40
N GLY A 284 27.55 -11.43 -19.29
CA GLY A 284 27.47 -9.99 -19.00
C GLY A 284 26.04 -9.44 -18.78
N THR A 285 25.02 -10.29 -18.82
CA THR A 285 23.62 -9.93 -18.60
C THR A 285 23.26 -10.16 -17.13
N THR A 286 23.33 -9.12 -16.32
CA THR A 286 22.52 -9.09 -15.10
C THR A 286 21.08 -8.80 -15.51
N ASP A 287 20.29 -9.84 -15.79
CA ASP A 287 18.87 -9.66 -16.10
C ASP A 287 18.18 -8.88 -14.97
N GLU A 288 17.62 -7.71 -15.29
CA GLU A 288 16.87 -6.87 -14.35
C GLU A 288 15.78 -7.67 -13.61
N SER A 289 15.20 -8.67 -14.28
CA SER A 289 14.23 -9.62 -13.72
C SER A 289 14.80 -10.43 -12.55
N THR A 290 16.08 -10.81 -12.60
CA THR A 290 16.75 -11.55 -11.53
C THR A 290 16.97 -10.65 -10.30
N ASN A 291 17.35 -9.40 -10.53
CA ASN A 291 17.51 -8.42 -9.45
C ASN A 291 16.16 -8.09 -8.77
N LEU A 292 15.09 -7.96 -9.55
CA LEU A 292 13.72 -7.76 -9.04
C LEU A 292 13.26 -8.94 -8.17
N ALA A 293 13.48 -10.18 -8.63
CA ALA A 293 13.12 -11.38 -7.87
C ALA A 293 13.88 -11.47 -6.54
N ILE A 294 15.19 -11.19 -6.53
CA ILE A 294 16.01 -11.17 -5.31
C ILE A 294 15.50 -10.09 -4.34
N SER A 295 15.16 -8.90 -4.84
CA SER A 295 14.58 -7.83 -4.03
C SER A 295 13.28 -8.26 -3.34
N ALA A 296 12.39 -8.93 -4.07
CA ALA A 296 11.13 -9.45 -3.53
C ALA A 296 11.35 -10.45 -2.38
N HIS A 297 12.31 -11.38 -2.51
CA HIS A 297 12.66 -12.29 -1.43
C HIS A 297 13.22 -11.56 -0.21
N ILE A 298 14.04 -10.52 -0.41
CA ILE A 298 14.59 -9.71 0.69
C ILE A 298 13.46 -9.03 1.48
N GLU A 299 12.48 -8.41 0.81
CA GLU A 299 11.33 -7.77 1.49
C GLU A 299 10.58 -8.76 2.40
N VAL A 300 10.29 -9.96 1.88
CA VAL A 300 9.67 -11.05 2.66
C VAL A 300 10.51 -11.42 3.88
N ILE A 301 11.82 -11.61 3.72
CA ILE A 301 12.74 -11.95 4.82
C ILE A 301 12.72 -10.86 5.90
N VAL A 302 12.84 -9.59 5.51
CA VAL A 302 12.85 -8.45 6.45
C VAL A 302 11.57 -8.40 7.26
N THR A 303 10.42 -8.44 6.58
CA THR A 303 9.12 -8.36 7.22
C THR A 303 8.87 -9.57 8.12
N ASN A 304 9.25 -10.77 7.68
CA ASN A 304 9.09 -12.00 8.46
C ASN A 304 9.97 -12.02 9.72
N LEU A 305 11.24 -11.61 9.63
CA LEU A 305 12.11 -11.43 10.80
C LEU A 305 11.54 -10.41 11.79
N ALA A 306 10.96 -9.32 11.31
CA ALA A 306 10.31 -8.33 12.17
C ALA A 306 9.10 -8.93 12.93
N ILE A 307 8.33 -9.79 12.28
CA ILE A 307 7.23 -10.54 12.92
C ILE A 307 7.76 -11.50 13.97
N LEU A 308 8.73 -12.36 13.61
CA LEU A 308 9.34 -13.32 14.54
C LEU A 308 9.92 -12.62 15.78
N ARG A 309 10.53 -11.44 15.60
CA ARG A 309 11.07 -10.63 16.71
C ARG A 309 9.95 -10.11 17.60
N LEU A 310 8.84 -9.67 17.00
CA LEU A 310 7.68 -9.18 17.74
C LEU A 310 7.06 -10.30 18.59
N LEU A 311 7.01 -11.53 18.07
CA LEU A 311 6.53 -12.73 18.75
C LEU A 311 7.47 -13.19 19.87
N ALA A 312 8.78 -13.16 19.65
CA ALA A 312 9.81 -13.57 20.62
C ALA A 312 9.82 -12.76 21.93
N ASN A 313 9.13 -11.61 21.98
CA ASN A 313 8.87 -10.90 23.23
C ASN A 313 7.97 -11.68 24.20
N ASN A 314 7.25 -12.71 23.73
CA ASN A 314 6.45 -13.60 24.55
C ASN A 314 7.26 -14.86 24.89
N LYS A 315 7.33 -15.24 26.17
CA LYS A 315 8.08 -16.41 26.64
C LYS A 315 7.71 -17.70 25.88
N LYS A 316 6.43 -18.01 25.72
CA LYS A 316 5.97 -19.23 25.02
C LYS A 316 6.47 -19.27 23.58
N ALA A 317 6.31 -18.17 22.85
CA ALA A 317 6.76 -18.08 21.46
C ALA A 317 8.29 -18.14 21.35
N ARG A 318 9.00 -17.50 22.29
CA ARG A 318 10.47 -17.56 22.34
C ARG A 318 10.97 -18.99 22.56
N ASP A 319 10.38 -19.70 23.52
CA ASP A 319 10.74 -21.08 23.84
C ASP A 319 10.44 -22.01 22.65
N GLU A 320 9.31 -21.80 21.95
CA GLU A 320 8.98 -22.46 20.69
C GLU A 320 10.02 -22.17 19.60
N LEU A 321 10.39 -20.90 19.36
CA LEU A 321 11.40 -20.53 18.37
C LEU A 321 12.78 -21.13 18.68
N ILE A 322 13.16 -21.24 19.95
CA ILE A 322 14.39 -21.92 20.38
C ILE A 322 14.30 -23.41 20.05
N SER A 323 13.18 -24.06 20.36
CA SER A 323 12.98 -25.49 20.08
C SER A 323 13.00 -25.81 18.58
N LEU A 324 12.56 -24.89 17.73
CA LEU A 324 12.56 -25.01 16.28
C LEU A 324 13.93 -24.71 15.64
N GLY A 325 14.96 -24.39 16.45
CA GLY A 325 16.31 -24.18 15.93
C GLY A 325 16.48 -22.87 15.14
N THR A 326 15.68 -21.84 15.43
CA THR A 326 15.73 -20.54 14.74
C THR A 326 17.14 -19.93 14.73
N LEU A 327 17.90 -20.13 15.81
CA LEU A 327 19.28 -19.67 15.94
C LEU A 327 20.21 -20.33 14.92
N GLN A 328 20.11 -21.65 14.76
CA GLN A 328 20.92 -22.41 13.83
C GLN A 328 20.60 -22.04 12.38
N ILE A 329 19.31 -21.92 12.04
CA ILE A 329 18.85 -21.52 10.70
C ILE A 329 19.44 -20.16 10.31
N CYS A 330 19.26 -19.17 11.19
CA CYS A 330 19.69 -17.82 10.92
C CYS A 330 21.23 -17.67 11.00
N ALA A 331 21.94 -18.40 11.88
CA ALA A 331 23.40 -18.37 11.99
C ALA A 331 24.11 -19.08 10.83
N LYS A 332 23.61 -20.24 10.38
CA LYS A 332 24.12 -20.96 9.20
C LYS A 332 24.06 -20.06 7.97
N LYS A 333 22.98 -19.29 7.83
CA LYS A 333 22.79 -18.40 6.70
C LYS A 333 23.60 -17.10 6.83
N LEU A 334 23.76 -16.55 8.04
CA LEU A 334 24.67 -15.44 8.32
C LEU A 334 26.10 -15.74 7.86
N LYS A 335 26.65 -16.90 8.25
CA LYS A 335 27.99 -17.33 7.83
C LYS A 335 28.11 -17.42 6.30
N SER A 336 27.12 -18.06 5.64
CA SER A 336 27.10 -18.13 4.18
C SER A 336 26.98 -16.77 3.47
N MET A 337 26.57 -15.72 4.16
CA MET A 337 26.45 -14.36 3.61
C MET A 337 27.64 -13.47 3.98
N SER A 338 28.26 -13.66 5.15
CA SER A 338 29.47 -12.93 5.56
C SER A 338 30.69 -13.33 4.74
N ASP A 339 30.76 -14.59 4.32
CA ASP A 339 31.86 -15.12 3.53
C ASP A 339 31.78 -14.64 2.05
N GLU A 340 30.63 -14.12 1.62
CA GLU A 340 30.37 -13.70 0.22
C GLU A 340 30.32 -12.18 0.01
N ASP A 341 29.90 -11.37 0.99
CA ASP A 341 29.78 -9.90 0.87
C ASP A 341 30.88 -9.18 1.68
N GLY A 342 32.12 -9.24 1.20
CA GLY A 342 33.31 -8.71 1.89
C GLY A 342 33.30 -7.22 2.27
N LYS A 343 32.31 -6.41 1.87
CA LYS A 343 32.19 -4.98 2.30
C LYS A 343 30.76 -4.43 2.51
N ASN A 344 29.68 -5.15 2.17
CA ASN A 344 28.29 -4.64 2.25
C ASN A 344 27.37 -5.53 3.11
N GLY A 345 27.72 -5.71 4.39
CA GLY A 345 27.02 -6.58 5.35
C GLY A 345 25.62 -6.13 5.81
N MET A 346 24.80 -5.48 4.98
CA MET A 346 23.45 -5.02 5.39
C MET A 346 22.51 -6.19 5.75
N LYS A 347 22.60 -7.31 5.01
CA LYS A 347 21.86 -8.55 5.28
C LYS A 347 22.33 -9.23 6.58
N SER A 348 23.65 -9.23 6.82
CA SER A 348 24.26 -9.77 8.03
C SER A 348 23.92 -8.93 9.27
N LYS A 349 23.99 -7.60 9.17
CA LYS A 349 23.60 -6.66 10.22
C LYS A 349 22.12 -6.79 10.62
N MET A 350 21.23 -7.06 9.66
CA MET A 350 19.79 -7.22 9.92
C MET A 350 19.48 -8.48 10.72
N MET A 351 20.08 -9.61 10.34
CA MET A 351 19.96 -10.90 11.04
C MET A 351 20.63 -10.85 12.42
N ALA A 352 21.79 -10.20 12.56
CA ALA A 352 22.41 -9.94 13.86
C ALA A 352 21.51 -9.08 14.76
N SER A 353 20.91 -8.00 14.21
CA SER A 353 19.95 -7.16 14.93
C SER A 353 18.72 -7.92 15.41
N PHE A 354 18.22 -8.89 14.62
CA PHE A 354 17.15 -9.79 15.03
C PHE A 354 17.53 -10.59 16.26
N PHE A 355 18.70 -11.24 16.26
CA PHE A 355 19.13 -12.09 17.38
C PHE A 355 19.31 -11.33 18.69
N PHE A 356 20.00 -10.20 18.64
CA PHE A 356 20.20 -9.36 19.84
C PHE A 356 18.91 -8.70 20.29
N GLY A 357 18.08 -8.23 19.35
CA GLY A 357 16.85 -7.51 19.63
C GLY A 357 15.67 -8.38 20.05
N ALA A 358 15.71 -9.69 19.78
CA ALA A 358 14.71 -10.68 20.19
C ALA A 358 15.07 -11.39 21.51
N GLY A 359 16.24 -11.11 22.09
CA GLY A 359 16.74 -11.79 23.29
C GLY A 359 16.97 -13.29 23.10
N LEU A 360 17.12 -13.74 21.84
CA LEU A 360 17.43 -15.12 21.49
C LEU A 360 18.89 -15.47 21.81
N ILE A 361 19.73 -14.43 21.94
CA ILE A 361 21.11 -14.53 22.41
C ILE A 361 21.24 -13.51 23.56
N LYS A 362 21.60 -13.95 24.78
CA LYS A 362 22.08 -13.00 25.81
C LYS A 362 23.28 -12.26 25.23
N LYS A 363 23.50 -10.96 25.53
CA LYS A 363 24.72 -10.22 25.15
C LYS A 363 25.98 -11.06 25.49
N ASN A 364 26.40 -11.92 24.55
CA ASN A 364 27.58 -12.75 24.66
C ASN A 364 28.49 -12.26 23.57
N LYS A 365 29.65 -11.75 24.00
CA LYS A 365 30.69 -11.15 23.15
C LYS A 365 31.25 -12.11 22.07
N ASN A 366 30.79 -13.36 22.03
CA ASN A 366 31.33 -14.41 21.16
C ASN A 366 30.56 -14.60 19.84
N PHE A 367 29.51 -13.82 19.55
CA PHE A 367 28.76 -13.93 18.28
C PHE A 367 29.23 -12.94 17.19
N ILE A 368 30.15 -12.03 17.51
CA ILE A 368 30.69 -11.01 16.58
C ILE A 368 32.19 -11.23 16.29
N GLY A 369 32.84 -12.20 16.94
CA GLY A 369 34.24 -12.54 16.69
C GLY A 369 34.35 -13.95 16.13
N GLY A 370 34.53 -14.05 14.82
CA GLY A 370 34.76 -15.28 14.07
C GLY A 370 34.90 -14.94 12.61
#